data_AF-A0A838P2T4-F1
#
_entry.id   AF-A0A838P2T4-F1
#
_cell.length_a   1.000
_cell.length_b   1.000
_cell.length_c   1.000
_cell.angle_alpha   90.00
_cell.angle_beta   90.00
_cell.angle_gamma   90.00
#
_symmetry.space_group_name_H-M   'P 1'
#
loop_
_entity.id
_entity.type
_entity.pdbx_description
1 polymer ?
#
loop_
_entity_poly.entity_id
_entity_poly.type
_entity_poly.pdbx_seq_one_letter_code
_entity_poly.pdbx_strand_id
1 'polypeptide(L)'
;MTTTLTGTSPVPTPDAFACVRGQLKALDFRQSSLDNNENRVTARQYDETVRRPDVSFRRLVDRLEIEVAPGADGAVTTLTVKASTFAELTTQRGPTEVQERTSERARTAAEAIVKKCSGGGQ
;
A
#
# COMPACT_ATOMS: atom_id res chain seq x y z
N MET A 1 2.75 -5.58 -12.37
CA MET A 1 3.82 -4.56 -12.32
C MET A 1 3.53 -3.64 -11.15
N THR A 2 4.39 -3.65 -10.14
CA THR A 2 4.31 -2.81 -8.94
C THR A 2 4.70 -1.36 -9.25
N THR A 3 4.06 -0.41 -8.57
CA THR A 3 4.45 1.00 -8.55
C THR A 3 5.09 1.30 -7.21
N THR A 4 6.29 1.87 -7.20
CA THR A 4 6.99 2.26 -5.98
C THR A 4 7.06 3.77 -5.90
N LEU A 5 6.67 4.33 -4.77
CA LEU A 5 6.77 5.76 -4.47
C LEU A 5 7.58 5.93 -3.19
N THR A 6 8.45 6.92 -3.17
CA THR A 6 9.29 7.24 -2.01
C THR A 6 9.13 8.72 -1.69
N GLY A 7 9.05 9.04 -0.39
CA GLY A 7 9.07 10.41 0.12
C GLY A 7 9.96 10.50 1.34
N THR A 8 10.50 11.69 1.59
CA THR A 8 11.27 12.01 2.80
C THR A 8 10.44 12.90 3.71
N SER A 9 10.57 12.71 5.02
CA SER A 9 9.82 13.44 6.05
C SER A 9 10.78 14.05 7.06
N PRO A 10 10.55 15.30 7.51
CA PRO A 10 11.28 15.87 8.65
C PRO A 10 10.75 15.35 10.00
N VAL A 11 9.70 14.53 9.99
CA VAL A 11 9.03 14.01 11.18
C VAL A 11 9.69 12.69 11.61
N PRO A 12 9.82 12.38 12.93
CA PRO A 12 10.40 11.12 13.39
C PRO A 12 9.70 9.87 12.84
N THR A 13 10.48 8.77 12.69
CA THR A 13 10.00 7.50 12.15
C THR A 13 8.74 6.96 12.85
N PRO A 14 8.62 6.97 14.19
CA PRO A 14 7.40 6.48 14.85
C PRO A 14 6.15 7.31 14.51
N ASP A 15 6.29 8.62 14.37
CA ASP A 15 5.20 9.55 14.07
C ASP A 15 4.78 9.42 12.60
N ALA A 16 5.75 9.31 11.69
CA ALA A 16 5.50 9.03 10.27
C ALA A 16 4.79 7.68 10.09
N PHE A 17 5.20 6.65 10.85
CA PHE A 17 4.55 5.33 10.82
C PHE A 17 3.12 5.37 11.39
N ALA A 18 2.90 6.13 12.46
CA ALA A 18 1.56 6.38 12.99
C ALA A 18 0.66 7.09 11.96
N CYS A 19 1.19 8.09 11.23
CA CYS A 19 0.49 8.74 10.13
C CYS A 19 0.06 7.74 9.05
N VAL A 20 0.98 6.88 8.61
CA VAL A 20 0.70 5.86 7.59
C VAL A 20 -0.48 4.99 8.00
N ARG A 21 -0.48 4.48 9.24
CA ARG A 21 -1.56 3.64 9.76
C ARG A 21 -2.91 4.38 9.81
N GLY A 22 -2.88 5.67 10.14
CA GLY A 22 -4.05 6.55 10.08
C GLY A 22 -4.58 6.71 8.64
N GLN A 23 -3.70 6.93 7.67
CA GLN A 23 -4.06 7.07 6.26
C GLN A 23 -4.61 5.77 5.66
N LEU A 24 -4.05 4.61 6.00
CA LEU A 24 -4.58 3.32 5.57
C LEU A 24 -6.05 3.15 5.98
N LYS A 25 -6.39 3.52 7.22
CA LYS A 25 -7.78 3.49 7.70
C LYS A 25 -8.67 4.49 6.96
N ALA A 26 -8.18 5.71 6.71
CA ALA A 26 -8.93 6.74 5.99
C ALA A 26 -9.21 6.38 4.52
N LEU A 27 -8.32 5.59 3.91
CA LEU A 27 -8.42 5.09 2.53
C LEU A 27 -9.12 3.72 2.42
N ASP A 28 -9.63 3.19 3.54
CA ASP A 28 -10.27 1.87 3.63
C ASP A 28 -9.37 0.68 3.19
N PHE A 29 -8.05 0.84 3.34
CA PHE A 29 -7.09 -0.25 3.23
C PHE A 29 -6.98 -0.98 4.56
N ARG A 30 -7.35 -2.26 4.57
CA ARG A 30 -7.28 -3.11 5.76
C ARG A 30 -5.86 -3.63 5.94
N GLN A 31 -5.28 -3.36 7.10
CA GLN A 31 -4.00 -3.91 7.51
C GLN A 31 -4.04 -5.45 7.50
N SER A 32 -3.13 -6.07 6.76
CA SER A 32 -2.96 -7.53 6.69
C SER A 32 -1.71 -8.03 7.41
N SER A 33 -0.70 -7.17 7.58
CA SER A 33 0.51 -7.46 8.36
C SER A 33 1.06 -6.17 8.98
N LEU A 34 1.65 -6.28 10.16
CA LEU A 34 2.27 -5.17 10.88
C LEU A 34 3.54 -5.65 11.58
N ASP A 35 4.63 -4.96 11.29
CA ASP A 35 5.93 -5.17 11.89
C ASP A 35 6.38 -3.86 12.55
N ASN A 36 6.26 -3.81 13.88
CA ASN A 36 6.62 -2.61 14.64
C ASN A 36 8.14 -2.47 14.83
N ASN A 37 8.91 -3.56 14.66
CA ASN A 37 10.36 -3.51 14.81
C ASN A 37 11.00 -2.88 13.57
N GLU A 38 10.47 -3.24 12.39
CA GLU A 38 10.96 -2.73 11.10
C GLU A 38 10.11 -1.55 10.56
N ASN A 39 9.11 -1.08 11.31
CA ASN A 39 8.15 -0.05 10.89
C ASN A 39 7.57 -0.33 9.50
N ARG A 40 7.17 -1.58 9.28
CA ARG A 40 6.60 -2.06 8.02
C ARG A 40 5.14 -2.44 8.22
N VAL A 41 4.30 -2.06 7.28
CA VAL A 41 2.89 -2.41 7.27
C VAL A 41 2.47 -2.84 5.87
N THR A 42 1.78 -3.96 5.79
CA THR A 42 1.10 -4.39 4.56
C THR A 42 -0.39 -4.22 4.75
N ALA A 43 -1.05 -3.65 3.77
CA ALA A 43 -2.50 -3.48 3.76
C ALA A 43 -3.08 -3.84 2.41
N ARG A 44 -4.37 -4.19 2.40
CA ARG A 44 -5.10 -4.57 1.20
C ARG A 44 -6.51 -4.00 1.18
N GLN A 45 -7.02 -3.79 -0.02
CA GLN A 45 -8.41 -3.46 -0.28
C GLN A 45 -8.93 -4.38 -1.38
N TYR A 46 -10.16 -4.88 -1.20
CA TYR A 46 -10.81 -5.74 -2.17
C TYR A 46 -11.72 -4.91 -3.07
N ASP A 47 -11.66 -5.17 -4.37
CA ASP A 47 -12.60 -4.64 -5.33
C ASP A 47 -13.53 -5.75 -5.82
N GLU A 48 -14.72 -5.79 -5.25
CA GLU A 48 -15.78 -6.74 -5.60
C GLU A 48 -16.71 -6.20 -6.70
N THR A 49 -16.45 -4.98 -7.20
CA THR A 49 -17.29 -4.30 -8.20
C THR A 49 -16.88 -4.66 -9.63
N VAL A 50 -15.60 -4.98 -9.83
CA VAL A 50 -15.09 -5.39 -11.14
C VAL A 50 -15.68 -6.75 -11.53
N ARG A 51 -16.26 -6.80 -12.73
CA ARG A 51 -16.75 -8.03 -13.35
C ARG A 51 -15.93 -8.34 -14.59
N ARG A 52 -15.60 -9.61 -14.77
CA ARG A 52 -14.88 -10.11 -15.95
C ARG A 52 -15.62 -11.33 -16.51
N PRO A 53 -15.51 -11.60 -17.82
CA PRO A 53 -16.10 -12.78 -18.44
C PRO A 53 -15.39 -14.10 -18.03
N ASP A 54 -14.27 -14.02 -17.30
CA ASP A 54 -13.55 -15.17 -16.77
C ASP A 54 -14.24 -15.72 -15.52
N VAL A 55 -14.73 -16.96 -15.59
CA VAL A 55 -15.42 -17.64 -14.47
C VAL A 55 -14.52 -17.98 -13.30
N SER A 56 -13.20 -18.02 -13.52
CA SER A 56 -12.23 -18.22 -12.44
C SER A 56 -12.01 -16.94 -11.65
N PHE A 57 -12.24 -15.77 -12.25
CA PHE A 57 -12.02 -14.48 -11.60
C PHE A 57 -13.01 -14.25 -10.45
N ARG A 58 -12.48 -13.94 -9.26
CA ARG A 58 -13.29 -13.59 -8.09
C ARG A 58 -13.38 -12.08 -7.91
N ARG A 59 -12.22 -11.40 -7.87
CA ARG A 59 -12.10 -9.97 -7.51
C ARG A 59 -10.70 -9.45 -7.78
N LEU A 60 -10.53 -8.12 -7.74
CA LEU A 60 -9.20 -7.53 -7.61
C LEU A 60 -8.84 -7.31 -6.15
N VAL A 61 -7.54 -7.37 -5.88
CA VAL A 61 -6.93 -7.09 -4.59
C VAL A 61 -5.88 -6.02 -4.81
N ASP A 62 -6.15 -4.81 -4.34
CA ASP A 62 -5.15 -3.76 -4.25
C ASP A 62 -4.33 -3.98 -2.97
N ARG A 63 -3.01 -3.92 -3.06
CA ARG A 63 -2.08 -4.13 -1.95
C ARG A 63 -1.10 -2.98 -1.86
N LEU A 64 -0.89 -2.51 -0.64
CA LEU A 64 0.12 -1.54 -0.27
C LEU A 64 1.11 -2.20 0.69
N GLU A 65 2.39 -2.20 0.34
CA GLU A 65 3.49 -2.55 1.24
C GLU A 65 4.24 -1.27 1.56
N ILE A 66 4.29 -0.92 2.84
CA ILE A 66 4.79 0.38 3.28
C ILE A 66 5.88 0.15 4.31
N GLU A 67 6.99 0.86 4.13
CA GLU A 67 8.15 0.82 5.01
C GLU A 67 8.54 2.25 5.39
N VAL A 68 8.82 2.46 6.67
CA VAL A 68 9.23 3.74 7.23
C VAL A 68 10.59 3.57 7.90
N ALA A 69 11.64 4.06 7.26
CA ALA A 69 13.01 3.93 7.73
C ALA A 69 13.55 5.29 8.22
N PRO A 70 14.53 5.32 9.14
CA PRO A 70 15.31 6.53 9.39
C PRO A 70 15.91 7.08 8.08
N GLY A 71 15.88 8.40 7.93
CA GLY A 71 16.43 9.08 6.76
C GLY A 71 17.97 9.14 6.79
N ALA A 72 18.55 9.40 5.62
CA ALA A 72 19.94 9.81 5.45
C ALA A 72 19.98 11.24 4.88
N ASP A 73 21.14 11.91 4.94
CA ASP A 73 21.40 13.19 4.27
C ASP A 73 20.42 14.33 4.60
N GLY A 74 20.11 14.52 5.89
CA GLY A 74 19.31 15.65 6.40
C GLY A 74 17.79 15.42 6.42
N ALA A 75 17.30 14.29 5.90
CA ALA A 75 15.94 13.82 6.16
C ALA A 75 15.89 13.02 7.49
N VAL A 76 14.83 13.20 8.27
CA VAL A 76 14.65 12.45 9.54
C VAL A 76 14.12 11.04 9.25
N THR A 77 13.26 10.90 8.23
CA THR A 77 12.61 9.63 7.88
C THR A 77 12.43 9.50 6.37
N THR A 78 12.60 8.28 5.86
CA THR A 78 12.27 7.87 4.50
C THR A 78 11.04 6.97 4.52
N LEU A 79 10.03 7.31 3.74
CA LEU A 79 8.79 6.55 3.56
C LEU A 79 8.79 5.93 2.16
N THR A 80 8.68 4.60 2.08
CA THR A 80 8.54 3.87 0.81
C THR A 80 7.21 3.16 0.76
N VAL A 81 6.44 3.38 -0.30
CA VAL A 81 5.15 2.75 -0.54
C VAL A 81 5.19 1.99 -1.86
N LYS A 82 5.00 0.67 -1.82
CA LYS A 82 4.86 -0.20 -2.98
C LYS A 82 3.40 -0.55 -3.17
N ALA A 83 2.82 -0.09 -4.28
CA ALA A 83 1.46 -0.38 -4.69
C ALA A 83 1.42 -1.47 -5.75
N SER A 84 0.64 -2.51 -5.51
CA SER A 84 0.42 -3.62 -6.42
C SER A 84 -1.07 -3.95 -6.52
N THR A 85 -1.48 -4.49 -7.65
CA THR A 85 -2.84 -5.04 -7.82
C THR A 85 -2.73 -6.49 -8.27
N PHE A 86 -3.62 -7.33 -7.75
CA PHE A 86 -3.68 -8.75 -8.06
C PHE A 86 -5.11 -9.11 -8.48
N ALA A 87 -5.24 -9.99 -9.46
CA ALA A 87 -6.48 -10.71 -9.70
C ALA A 87 -6.51 -11.97 -8.84
N GLU A 88 -7.52 -12.09 -7.98
CA GLU A 88 -7.78 -13.32 -7.24
C GLU A 88 -8.61 -14.26 -8.12
N LEU A 89 -8.04 -15.42 -8.45
CA LEU A 89 -8.66 -16.46 -9.28
C LEU A 89 -8.97 -17.69 -8.42
N THR A 90 -10.11 -18.32 -8.67
CA THR A 90 -10.45 -19.64 -8.11
C THR A 90 -9.76 -20.71 -8.94
N THR A 91 -8.88 -21.49 -8.32
CA THR A 91 -8.26 -22.67 -8.93
C THR A 91 -8.70 -23.94 -8.22
N GLN A 92 -8.34 -25.12 -8.76
CA GLN A 92 -8.57 -26.40 -8.08
C GLN A 92 -7.91 -26.50 -6.70
N ARG A 93 -6.87 -25.69 -6.42
CA ARG A 93 -6.16 -25.63 -5.13
C ARG A 93 -6.68 -24.51 -4.20
N GLY A 94 -7.70 -23.78 -4.63
CA GLY A 94 -8.25 -22.61 -3.93
C GLY A 94 -7.85 -21.27 -4.57
N PRO A 95 -8.13 -20.14 -3.88
CA PRO A 95 -7.82 -18.81 -4.37
C PRO A 95 -6.32 -18.63 -4.64
N THR A 96 -5.98 -18.13 -5.83
CA THR A 96 -4.62 -17.80 -6.25
C THR A 96 -4.59 -16.37 -6.74
N GLU A 97 -3.57 -15.60 -6.33
CA GLU A 97 -3.38 -14.22 -6.77
C GLU A 97 -2.40 -14.17 -7.94
N VAL A 98 -2.81 -13.54 -9.04
CA VAL A 98 -1.95 -13.24 -10.18
C VAL A 98 -1.72 -11.74 -10.23
N GLN A 99 -0.47 -11.31 -10.22
CA GLN A 99 -0.16 -9.89 -10.23
C GLN A 99 -0.54 -9.26 -11.57
N GLU A 100 -1.23 -8.13 -11.50
CA GLU A 100 -1.61 -7.33 -12.67
C GLU A 100 -0.84 -6.01 -12.70
N ARG A 101 -1.19 -5.16 -13.67
CA ARG A 101 -0.81 -3.75 -13.62
C ARG A 101 -1.45 -3.12 -12.38
N THR A 102 -0.66 -2.35 -11.61
CA THR A 102 -1.18 -1.56 -10.50
C THR A 102 -2.36 -0.70 -10.96
N SER A 103 -3.47 -0.81 -10.24
CA SER A 103 -4.69 -0.05 -10.48
C SER A 103 -4.47 1.43 -10.15
N GLU A 104 -5.26 2.31 -10.77
CA GLU A 104 -5.24 3.73 -10.41
C GLU A 104 -5.62 3.93 -8.93
N ARG A 105 -6.50 3.10 -8.37
CA ARG A 105 -6.85 3.16 -6.95
C ARG A 105 -5.62 2.91 -6.06
N ALA A 106 -4.90 1.81 -6.29
CA ALA A 106 -3.70 1.48 -5.52
C ALA A 106 -2.60 2.55 -5.69
N ARG A 107 -2.44 3.08 -6.91
CA ARG A 107 -1.49 4.15 -7.19
C ARG A 107 -1.85 5.44 -6.46
N THR A 108 -3.08 5.94 -6.61
CA THR A 108 -3.53 7.18 -5.96
C THR A 108 -3.51 7.06 -4.44
N ALA A 109 -3.83 5.89 -3.89
CA ALA A 109 -3.70 5.64 -2.45
C ALA A 109 -2.23 5.77 -1.99
N ALA A 110 -1.29 5.20 -2.74
CA ALA A 110 0.13 5.34 -2.43
C ALA A 110 0.62 6.79 -2.54
N GLU A 111 0.20 7.52 -3.58
CA GLU A 111 0.51 8.96 -3.76
C GLU A 111 -0.06 9.79 -2.58
N ALA A 112 -1.28 9.50 -2.15
CA ALA A 112 -1.92 10.17 -1.02
C ALA A 112 -1.17 9.92 0.29
N ILE A 113 -0.75 8.67 0.56
CA ILE A 113 0.02 8.32 1.76
C ILE A 113 1.37 9.02 1.76
N VAL A 114 2.11 8.97 0.65
CA VAL A 114 3.40 9.65 0.54
C VAL A 114 3.21 11.15 0.77
N LYS A 115 2.30 11.79 0.04
CA LYS A 115 2.03 13.23 0.16
C LYS A 115 1.66 13.65 1.59
N LYS A 116 0.83 12.88 2.28
CA LYS A 116 0.35 13.21 3.63
C LYS A 116 1.37 12.92 4.72
N CYS A 117 2.09 11.81 4.63
CA CYS A 117 2.97 11.35 5.71
C CYS A 117 4.45 11.71 5.51
N SER A 118 4.84 12.20 4.33
CA SER A 118 6.17 12.77 4.08
C SER A 118 6.26 14.28 4.40
N GLY A 119 5.25 14.89 5.01
CA GLY A 119 5.27 16.33 5.35
C GLY A 119 5.17 17.28 4.15
N GLY A 120 4.85 16.79 2.95
CA GLY A 120 4.68 17.56 1.70
C GLY A 120 3.29 18.19 1.55
N GLY A 121 2.73 18.74 2.62
CA GLY A 121 1.47 19.48 2.62
C GLY A 121 1.72 20.92 3.02
N GLN A 122 2.15 21.74 2.06
CA GLN A 122 1.91 23.18 2.10
C GLN A 122 0.50 23.44 1.57
#